data_AF-A0A7V5WQ54-F1
#
_entry.id   AF-A0A7V5WQ54-F1
#
_cell.length_a   1.000
_cell.length_b   1.000
_cell.length_c   1.000
_cell.angle_alpha   90.00
_cell.angle_beta   90.00
_cell.angle_gamma   90.00
#
_symmetry.space_group_name_H-M   'P 1'
#
loop_
_entity.id
_entity.type
_entity.pdbx_description
1 polymer ?
#
loop_
_entity_poly.entity_id
_entity_poly.type
_entity_poly.pdbx_seq_one_letter_code
_entity_poly.pdbx_strand_id
1 'polypeptide(L)'
;MPQNLDQILEVYSQGLDGIHVVLVGNSSEGTVLAANNCSGKDDLDIDAVAAYASDLINANERFCHIFDPGTAVDFVLGGSKDNKLLMRAVPNTPYFVVFVVDSRTAMKEVLPRLNKVLKESKATLPAIVSEEKNKAQALVEYAKRYAPDPTFVLMRLALKTGIAPNRLERAELEDSELQPLYDGIKDILGIDRLPISL
;
A
#
# COMPACT_ATOMS: atom_id res chain seq x y z
N MET A 1 25.45 -14.07 -0.21
CA MET A 1 23.99 -13.84 -0.07
C MET A 1 23.80 -12.38 0.28
N PRO A 2 22.85 -11.67 -0.37
CA PRO A 2 22.59 -10.26 -0.08
C PRO A 2 22.18 -10.08 1.39
N GLN A 3 22.68 -9.01 2.02
CA GLN A 3 22.59 -8.79 3.47
C GLN A 3 21.47 -7.83 3.87
N ASN A 4 20.91 -7.06 2.94
CA ASN A 4 19.84 -6.09 3.17
C ASN A 4 18.88 -6.01 1.96
N LEU A 5 17.73 -5.34 2.14
CA LEU A 5 16.70 -5.23 1.10
C LEU A 5 17.23 -4.55 -0.18
N ASP A 6 18.01 -3.48 -0.07
CA ASP A 6 18.53 -2.75 -1.24
C ASP A 6 19.39 -3.64 -2.14
N GLN A 7 20.28 -4.45 -1.56
CA GLN A 7 21.10 -5.41 -2.30
C GLN A 7 20.26 -6.48 -2.99
N ILE A 8 19.17 -6.94 -2.36
CA ILE A 8 18.24 -7.89 -2.98
C ILE A 8 17.62 -7.26 -4.23
N LEU A 9 17.12 -6.02 -4.11
CA LEU A 9 16.48 -5.34 -5.24
C LEU A 9 17.48 -5.06 -6.36
N GLU A 10 18.72 -4.70 -6.05
CA GLU A 10 19.79 -4.50 -7.03
C GLU A 10 20.13 -5.79 -7.80
N VAL A 11 20.34 -6.90 -7.09
CA VAL A 11 20.65 -8.21 -7.73
C VAL A 11 19.53 -8.64 -8.68
N TYR A 12 18.27 -8.42 -8.29
CA TYR A 12 17.12 -8.88 -9.05
C TYR A 12 16.63 -7.90 -10.12
N SER A 13 17.08 -6.64 -10.10
CA SER A 13 16.86 -5.69 -11.18
C SER A 13 17.94 -5.74 -12.26
N GLN A 14 19.16 -6.16 -11.93
CA GLN A 14 20.28 -6.23 -12.87
C GLN A 14 19.99 -7.11 -14.09
N GLY A 15 20.34 -6.59 -15.28
CA GLY A 15 20.25 -7.32 -16.55
C GLY A 15 18.83 -7.69 -16.97
N LEU A 16 17.80 -6.99 -16.47
CA LEU A 16 16.44 -7.08 -17.00
C LEU A 16 16.14 -5.83 -17.84
N ASP A 17 15.98 -6.02 -19.15
CA ASP A 17 15.67 -4.90 -20.03
C ASP A 17 14.24 -4.39 -19.82
N GLY A 18 14.11 -3.06 -19.76
CA GLY A 18 12.83 -2.37 -19.60
C GLY A 18 12.29 -2.36 -18.16
N ILE A 19 13.13 -2.58 -17.14
CA ILE A 19 12.73 -2.37 -15.75
C ILE A 19 12.89 -0.91 -15.35
N HIS A 20 11.83 -0.31 -14.83
CA HIS A 20 11.84 1.08 -14.37
C HIS A 20 12.07 1.16 -12.86
N VAL A 21 11.35 0.34 -12.09
CA VAL A 21 11.41 0.35 -10.63
C VAL A 21 11.25 -1.06 -10.08
N VAL A 22 12.03 -1.36 -9.05
CA VAL A 22 11.74 -2.45 -8.11
C VAL A 22 11.65 -1.86 -6.73
N LEU A 23 10.60 -2.17 -5.97
CA LEU A 23 10.49 -1.71 -4.59
C LEU A 23 9.83 -2.74 -3.68
N VAL A 24 10.10 -2.59 -2.39
CA VAL A 24 9.41 -3.25 -1.28
C VAL A 24 8.72 -2.15 -0.48
N GLY A 25 7.41 -2.30 -0.26
CA GLY A 25 6.59 -1.31 0.45
C GLY A 25 5.75 -1.92 1.55
N ASN A 26 5.17 -1.05 2.39
CA ASN A 26 4.22 -1.40 3.44
C ASN A 26 2.80 -1.06 2.99
N SER A 27 1.89 -2.05 2.90
CA SER A 27 0.51 -1.85 2.46
C SER A 27 -0.34 -1.08 3.46
N SER A 28 -0.01 -1.10 4.75
CA SER A 28 -0.72 -0.37 5.80
C SER A 28 -0.44 1.13 5.76
N GLU A 29 0.75 1.55 5.35
CA GLU A 29 1.19 2.95 5.35
C GLU A 29 1.31 3.54 3.94
N GLY A 30 1.52 2.70 2.92
CA GLY A 30 1.89 3.15 1.57
C GLY A 30 3.34 3.66 1.50
N THR A 31 4.19 3.25 2.44
CA THR A 31 5.58 3.70 2.56
C THR A 31 6.55 2.75 1.85
N VAL A 32 7.67 3.30 1.37
CA VAL A 32 8.78 2.55 0.77
C VAL A 32 9.72 2.06 1.87
N LEU A 33 10.01 0.75 1.89
CA LEU A 33 11.08 0.19 2.73
C LEU A 33 12.43 0.17 2.01
N ALA A 34 12.40 -0.17 0.72
CA ALA A 34 13.57 -0.22 -0.13
C ALA A 34 13.11 -0.07 -1.58
N ALA A 35 13.90 0.62 -2.40
CA ALA A 35 13.60 0.81 -3.81
C ALA A 35 14.87 0.91 -4.64
N ASN A 36 14.78 0.46 -5.89
CA ASN A 36 15.80 0.63 -6.90
C ASN A 36 15.17 1.25 -8.15
N ASN A 37 15.55 2.49 -8.44
CA ASN A 37 15.18 3.19 -9.66
C ASN A 37 16.13 2.79 -10.79
N CYS A 38 15.65 1.93 -11.68
CA CYS A 38 16.40 1.38 -12.79
C CYS A 38 16.22 2.18 -14.08
N SER A 39 15.25 3.11 -14.10
CA SER A 39 14.92 3.91 -15.29
C SER A 39 15.95 4.98 -15.62
N GLY A 40 16.81 5.34 -14.65
CA GLY A 40 17.75 6.46 -14.77
C GLY A 40 17.07 7.83 -14.86
N LYS A 41 15.75 7.91 -14.63
CA LYS A 41 14.99 9.16 -14.54
C LYS A 41 14.93 9.59 -13.08
N ASP A 42 15.56 10.71 -12.76
CA ASP A 42 15.54 11.27 -11.40
C ASP A 42 14.14 11.77 -10.99
N ASP A 43 13.27 12.08 -11.96
CA ASP A 43 11.93 12.64 -11.72
C ASP A 43 10.85 11.60 -11.35
N LEU A 44 11.21 10.31 -11.25
CA LEU A 44 10.22 9.29 -10.94
C LEU A 44 9.90 9.26 -9.44
N ASP A 45 8.69 9.65 -9.09
CA ASP A 45 8.19 9.66 -7.71
C ASP A 45 7.91 8.23 -7.22
N ILE A 46 8.90 7.63 -6.56
CA ILE A 46 8.83 6.26 -6.02
C ILE A 46 7.79 6.16 -4.90
N ASP A 47 7.66 7.21 -4.07
CA ASP A 47 6.71 7.24 -2.97
C ASP A 47 5.27 7.21 -3.50
N ALA A 48 4.99 7.93 -4.59
CA ALA A 48 3.71 7.85 -5.28
C ALA A 48 3.43 6.45 -5.84
N VAL A 49 4.44 5.74 -6.37
CA VAL A 49 4.28 4.34 -6.83
C VAL A 49 3.94 3.42 -5.67
N ALA A 50 4.61 3.55 -4.52
CA ALA A 50 4.35 2.73 -3.34
C ALA A 50 2.96 3.00 -2.74
N ALA A 51 2.54 4.27 -2.67
CA ALA A 51 1.20 4.64 -2.23
C ALA A 51 0.13 4.05 -3.14
N TYR A 52 0.28 4.19 -4.47
CA TYR A 52 -0.65 3.60 -5.43
C TYR A 52 -0.70 2.07 -5.34
N ALA A 53 0.44 1.42 -5.14
CA ALA A 53 0.52 -0.03 -4.98
C ALA A 53 -0.18 -0.52 -3.71
N SER A 54 0.00 0.18 -2.58
CA SER A 54 -0.72 -0.06 -1.33
C SER A 54 -2.22 0.01 -1.55
N ASP A 55 -2.70 1.06 -2.21
CA ASP A 55 -4.11 1.26 -2.50
C ASP A 55 -4.71 0.12 -3.34
N LEU A 56 -3.98 -0.32 -4.38
CA LEU A 56 -4.39 -1.44 -5.22
C LEU A 56 -4.43 -2.78 -4.47
N ILE A 57 -3.46 -3.06 -3.60
CA ILE A 57 -3.45 -4.27 -2.77
C ILE A 57 -4.65 -4.24 -1.83
N ASN A 58 -4.86 -3.13 -1.12
CA ASN A 58 -5.97 -2.98 -0.17
C ASN A 58 -7.34 -3.03 -0.88
N ALA A 59 -7.43 -2.56 -2.13
CA ALA A 59 -8.63 -2.68 -2.95
C ALA A 59 -8.86 -4.13 -3.40
N ASN A 60 -7.80 -4.82 -3.82
CA ASN A 60 -7.89 -6.22 -4.26
C ASN A 60 -8.17 -7.18 -3.11
N GLU A 61 -7.73 -6.87 -1.89
CA GLU A 61 -8.04 -7.65 -0.70
C GLU A 61 -9.54 -7.67 -0.41
N ARG A 62 -10.21 -6.51 -0.59
CA ARG A 62 -11.68 -6.44 -0.51
C ARG A 62 -12.35 -7.31 -1.56
N PHE A 63 -11.80 -7.35 -2.78
CA PHE A 63 -12.31 -8.22 -3.83
C PHE A 63 -12.16 -9.70 -3.44
N CYS A 64 -11.00 -10.11 -2.91
CA CYS A 64 -10.79 -11.46 -2.40
C CYS A 64 -11.79 -11.82 -1.29
N HIS A 65 -12.05 -10.91 -0.35
CA HIS A 65 -13.00 -11.12 0.75
C HIS A 65 -14.46 -11.29 0.32
N ILE A 66 -14.84 -10.89 -0.90
CA ILE A 66 -16.17 -11.19 -1.46
C ILE A 66 -16.36 -12.70 -1.63
N PHE A 67 -15.30 -13.41 -2.01
CA PHE A 67 -15.34 -14.84 -2.29
C PHE A 67 -14.90 -15.67 -1.09
N ASP A 68 -13.91 -15.18 -0.34
CA ASP A 68 -13.41 -15.81 0.88
C ASP A 68 -12.79 -14.76 1.83
N PRO A 69 -13.42 -14.47 2.99
CA PRO A 69 -12.92 -13.51 3.97
C PRO A 69 -11.53 -13.80 4.53
N GLY A 70 -11.00 -15.02 4.39
CA GLY A 70 -9.65 -15.38 4.82
C GLY A 70 -8.59 -15.32 3.71
N THR A 71 -8.98 -15.04 2.47
CA THR A 71 -8.06 -15.05 1.33
C THR A 71 -7.34 -13.71 1.20
N ALA A 72 -6.03 -13.72 1.46
CA ALA A 72 -5.15 -12.60 1.20
C ALA A 72 -4.90 -12.41 -0.30
N VAL A 73 -4.56 -11.18 -0.69
CA VAL A 73 -4.09 -10.89 -2.05
C VAL A 73 -2.80 -11.66 -2.32
N ASP A 74 -2.76 -12.43 -3.40
CA ASP A 74 -1.51 -13.00 -3.88
C ASP A 74 -0.82 -12.03 -4.84
N PHE A 75 -1.48 -11.72 -5.96
CA PHE A 75 -0.84 -11.04 -7.09
C PHE A 75 -1.78 -10.03 -7.75
N VAL A 76 -1.23 -8.88 -8.16
CA VAL A 76 -1.94 -7.85 -8.91
C VAL A 76 -1.11 -7.45 -10.13
N LEU A 77 -1.78 -7.39 -11.29
CA LEU A 77 -1.22 -6.87 -12.53
C LEU A 77 -2.05 -5.67 -12.97
N GLY A 78 -1.40 -4.51 -13.08
CA GLY A 78 -1.96 -3.28 -13.64
C GLY A 78 -1.06 -2.70 -14.71
N GLY A 79 -1.48 -1.62 -15.35
CA GLY A 79 -0.61 -0.91 -16.29
C GLY A 79 -1.33 -0.10 -17.36
N SER A 80 -0.52 0.50 -18.22
CA SER A 80 -0.91 1.25 -19.41
C SER A 80 -0.42 0.52 -20.67
N LYS A 81 -0.53 1.19 -21.83
CA LYS A 81 0.04 0.69 -23.09
C LYS A 81 1.58 0.62 -23.04
N ASP A 82 2.20 1.46 -22.22
CA ASP A 82 3.64 1.64 -22.22
C ASP A 82 4.31 0.97 -21.02
N ASN A 83 3.60 0.85 -19.89
CA ASN A 83 4.15 0.29 -18.65
C ASN A 83 3.22 -0.77 -18.05
N LYS A 84 3.82 -1.75 -17.38
CA LYS A 84 3.14 -2.76 -16.55
C LYS A 84 3.61 -2.62 -15.12
N LEU A 85 2.64 -2.70 -14.21
CA LEU A 85 2.82 -2.75 -12.77
C LEU A 85 2.53 -4.18 -12.32
N LEU A 86 3.55 -4.87 -11.82
CA LEU A 86 3.43 -6.20 -11.24
C LEU A 86 3.63 -6.09 -9.75
N MET A 87 2.69 -6.62 -8.98
CA MET A 87 2.73 -6.55 -7.53
C MET A 87 2.41 -7.88 -6.92
N ARG A 88 3.10 -8.21 -5.83
CA ARG A 88 2.80 -9.41 -5.04
C ARG A 88 2.85 -9.07 -3.56
N ALA A 89 1.79 -9.40 -2.84
CA ALA A 89 1.78 -9.22 -1.39
C ALA A 89 2.61 -10.34 -0.75
N VAL A 90 3.30 -10.01 0.34
CA VAL A 90 4.06 -10.98 1.13
C VAL A 90 3.09 -11.65 2.10
N PRO A 91 2.89 -12.99 2.01
CA PRO A 91 1.85 -13.67 2.79
C PRO A 91 1.98 -13.46 4.29
N ASN A 92 0.85 -13.17 4.95
CA ASN A 92 0.73 -12.93 6.40
C ASN A 92 1.55 -11.74 6.91
N THR A 93 1.82 -10.74 6.06
CA THR A 93 2.55 -9.53 6.45
C THR A 93 1.97 -8.30 5.75
N PRO A 94 2.13 -7.08 6.29
CA PRO A 94 1.69 -5.85 5.65
C PRO A 94 2.68 -5.37 4.57
N TYR A 95 3.44 -6.28 3.95
CA TYR A 95 4.50 -5.92 3.01
C TYR A 95 4.17 -6.43 1.61
N PHE A 96 4.72 -5.74 0.61
CA PHE A 96 4.53 -6.12 -0.78
C PHE A 96 5.77 -5.80 -1.61
N VAL A 97 5.86 -6.46 -2.78
CA VAL A 97 6.92 -6.24 -3.77
C VAL A 97 6.28 -5.71 -5.04
N VAL A 98 6.88 -4.67 -5.64
CA VAL A 98 6.44 -4.08 -6.91
C VAL A 98 7.57 -4.10 -7.93
N PHE A 99 7.19 -4.41 -9.17
CA PHE A 99 8.00 -4.22 -10.37
C PHE A 99 7.21 -3.31 -11.33
N VAL A 100 7.81 -2.19 -11.72
CA VAL A 100 7.34 -1.37 -12.84
C VAL A 100 8.24 -1.67 -14.03
N VAL A 101 7.66 -2.14 -15.13
CA VAL A 101 8.40 -2.54 -16.33
C VAL A 101 7.74 -1.98 -17.59
N ASP A 102 8.48 -1.90 -18.68
CA ASP A 102 7.92 -1.63 -20.00
C ASP A 102 6.90 -2.70 -20.39
N SER A 103 5.89 -2.31 -21.15
CA SER A 103 4.86 -3.23 -21.66
C SER A 103 5.43 -4.33 -22.55
N ARG A 104 6.59 -4.09 -23.16
CA ARG A 104 7.31 -5.04 -24.02
C ARG A 104 8.13 -6.07 -23.24
N THR A 105 8.45 -5.81 -21.97
CA THR A 105 9.24 -6.72 -21.14
C THR A 105 8.50 -8.04 -20.96
N ALA A 106 9.22 -9.15 -21.16
CA ALA A 106 8.62 -10.48 -21.13
C ALA A 106 8.28 -10.90 -19.69
N MET A 107 7.00 -11.18 -19.41
CA MET A 107 6.55 -11.56 -18.06
C MET A 107 7.22 -12.83 -17.52
N LYS A 108 7.62 -13.74 -18.42
CA LYS A 108 8.39 -14.94 -18.09
C LYS A 108 9.75 -14.64 -17.43
N GLU A 109 10.28 -13.44 -17.60
CA GLU A 109 11.55 -12.99 -17.03
C GLU A 109 11.35 -12.21 -15.73
N VAL A 110 10.24 -11.45 -15.65
CA VAL A 110 9.88 -10.64 -14.47
C VAL A 110 9.35 -11.50 -13.33
N LEU A 111 8.40 -12.40 -13.59
CA LEU A 111 7.70 -13.17 -12.56
C LEU A 111 8.64 -14.03 -11.69
N PRO A 112 9.63 -14.76 -12.25
CA PRO A 112 10.57 -15.52 -11.43
C PRO A 112 11.43 -14.63 -10.53
N ARG A 113 11.80 -13.43 -11.00
CA ARG A 113 12.59 -12.47 -10.21
C ARG A 113 11.76 -11.88 -9.08
N LEU A 114 10.53 -11.47 -9.36
CA LEU A 114 9.59 -11.02 -8.34
C LEU A 114 9.39 -12.07 -7.22
N ASN A 115 9.27 -13.34 -7.59
CA ASN A 115 9.12 -14.43 -6.63
C ASN A 115 10.39 -14.65 -5.79
N LYS A 116 11.57 -14.48 -6.39
CA LYS A 116 12.85 -14.55 -5.66
C LYS A 116 13.01 -13.38 -4.71
N VAL A 117 12.71 -12.16 -5.14
CA VAL A 117 12.72 -10.96 -4.28
C VAL A 117 11.79 -11.19 -3.09
N LEU A 118 10.56 -11.63 -3.31
CA LEU A 118 9.60 -11.90 -2.23
C LEU A 118 10.11 -12.96 -1.24
N LYS A 119 10.75 -14.02 -1.74
CA LYS A 119 11.30 -15.09 -0.90
C LYS A 119 12.48 -14.60 -0.06
N GLU A 120 13.38 -13.82 -0.65
CA GLU A 120 14.60 -13.35 0.03
C GLU A 120 14.33 -12.16 0.95
N SER A 121 13.45 -11.24 0.53
CA SER A 121 13.09 -10.08 1.35
C SER A 121 12.42 -10.49 2.65
N LYS A 122 11.63 -11.58 2.66
CA LYS A 122 10.94 -12.07 3.86
C LYS A 122 11.84 -12.24 5.08
N ALA A 123 13.11 -12.62 4.89
CA ALA A 123 14.07 -12.78 6.00
C ALA A 123 14.64 -11.45 6.51
N THR A 124 14.52 -10.38 5.74
CA THR A 124 15.09 -9.04 5.99
C THR A 124 14.03 -8.00 6.31
N LEU A 125 12.74 -8.36 6.21
CA LEU A 125 11.64 -7.47 6.55
C LEU A 125 11.67 -7.15 8.06
N PRO A 126 11.34 -5.91 8.45
CA PRO A 126 11.21 -5.56 9.85
C PRO A 126 10.21 -6.49 10.53
N ALA A 127 10.54 -6.92 11.75
CA ALA A 127 9.60 -7.64 12.59
C ALA A 127 8.30 -6.84 12.65
N ILE A 128 7.19 -7.51 12.37
CA ILE A 128 5.87 -6.90 12.48
C ILE A 128 5.68 -6.67 13.98
N VAL A 129 6.06 -5.47 14.44
CA VAL A 129 5.49 -4.92 15.64
C VAL A 129 4.06 -4.64 15.22
N SER A 130 3.18 -5.59 15.51
CA SER A 130 1.75 -5.37 15.45
C SER A 130 1.43 -4.34 16.53
N GLU A 131 1.78 -3.08 16.29
CA GLU A 131 0.82 -2.04 16.57
C GLU A 131 -0.33 -2.40 15.65
N GLU A 132 -1.31 -3.14 16.17
CA GLU A 132 -2.63 -3.16 15.56
C GLU A 132 -2.93 -1.69 15.32
N LYS A 133 -2.83 -1.24 14.06
CA LYS A 133 -3.24 0.13 13.73
C LYS A 133 -4.65 0.22 14.28
N ASN A 134 -4.81 1.01 15.33
CA ASN A 134 -6.11 1.20 15.94
C ASN A 134 -7.05 1.56 14.78
N LYS A 135 -8.22 0.92 14.68
CA LYS A 135 -9.17 1.14 13.58
C LYS A 135 -9.41 2.63 13.35
N ALA A 136 -9.38 3.42 14.43
CA ALA A 136 -9.37 4.89 14.41
C ALA A 136 -8.28 5.49 13.52
N GLN A 137 -7.04 5.02 13.66
CA GLN A 137 -5.87 5.50 12.93
C GLN A 137 -5.96 5.18 11.45
N ALA A 138 -6.34 3.94 11.11
CA ALA A 138 -6.58 3.55 9.73
C ALA A 138 -7.66 4.42 9.08
N LEU A 139 -8.76 4.70 9.79
CA LEU A 139 -9.86 5.53 9.31
C LEU A 139 -9.41 6.98 9.07
N VAL A 140 -8.69 7.57 10.02
CA VAL A 140 -8.19 8.95 9.92
C VAL A 140 -7.19 9.10 8.77
N GLU A 141 -6.25 8.17 8.61
CA GLU A 141 -5.28 8.19 7.51
C GLU A 141 -5.97 8.05 6.15
N TYR A 142 -6.96 7.15 6.05
CA TYR A 142 -7.77 7.00 4.84
C TYR A 142 -8.47 8.32 4.49
N ALA A 143 -9.09 8.97 5.47
CA ALA A 143 -9.76 10.24 5.25
C ALA A 143 -8.79 11.33 4.77
N LYS A 144 -7.60 11.44 5.37
CA LYS A 144 -6.55 12.39 4.94
C LYS A 144 -6.10 12.15 3.50
N ARG A 145 -6.03 10.90 3.08
CA ARG A 145 -5.55 10.52 1.74
C ARG A 145 -6.56 10.84 0.64
N TYR A 146 -7.84 10.55 0.88
CA TYR A 146 -8.85 10.60 -0.18
C TYR A 146 -9.84 11.77 -0.07
N ALA A 147 -9.80 12.54 1.01
CA ALA A 147 -10.66 13.70 1.11
C ALA A 147 -10.36 14.68 -0.03
N PRO A 148 -11.40 15.30 -0.63
CA PRO A 148 -11.22 16.35 -1.62
C PRO A 148 -10.37 17.53 -1.13
N ASP A 149 -10.30 17.70 0.19
CA ASP A 149 -9.53 18.74 0.87
C ASP A 149 -8.79 18.14 2.08
N PRO A 150 -7.55 17.65 1.87
CA PRO A 150 -6.75 16.99 2.91
C PRO A 150 -6.43 17.90 4.10
N THR A 151 -6.28 19.21 3.86
CA THR A 151 -5.90 20.18 4.89
C THR A 151 -7.01 20.38 5.92
N PHE A 152 -8.28 20.30 5.51
CA PHE A 152 -9.42 20.57 6.39
C PHE A 152 -10.24 19.33 6.75
N VAL A 153 -9.85 18.13 6.30
CA VAL A 153 -10.61 16.89 6.55
C VAL A 153 -10.86 16.63 8.04
N LEU A 154 -9.86 16.84 8.90
CA LEU A 154 -9.99 16.59 10.33
C LEU A 154 -10.93 17.58 11.01
N MET A 155 -10.92 18.83 10.56
CA MET A 155 -11.88 19.83 11.02
C MET A 155 -13.31 19.45 10.61
N ARG A 156 -13.50 18.99 9.38
CA ARG A 156 -14.81 18.55 8.87
C ARG A 156 -15.30 17.29 9.60
N LEU A 157 -14.41 16.34 9.86
CA LEU A 157 -14.71 15.16 10.66
C LEU A 157 -15.09 15.55 12.07
N ALA A 158 -14.32 16.42 12.73
CA ALA A 158 -14.62 16.90 14.07
C ALA A 158 -16.01 17.55 14.16
N LEU A 159 -16.37 18.37 13.18
CA LEU A 159 -17.70 19.01 13.11
C LEU A 159 -18.83 17.99 12.89
N LYS A 160 -18.60 16.91 12.14
CA LYS A 160 -19.60 15.88 11.87
C LYS A 160 -19.77 14.89 13.02
N THR A 161 -18.67 14.46 13.62
CA THR A 161 -18.65 13.37 14.61
C THR A 161 -18.72 13.88 16.04
N GLY A 162 -18.43 15.18 16.27
CA GLY A 162 -18.30 15.76 17.60
C GLY A 162 -16.95 15.44 18.27
N ILE A 163 -16.07 14.70 17.61
CA ILE A 163 -14.77 14.30 18.14
C ILE A 163 -13.78 15.46 17.98
N ALA A 164 -13.05 15.81 19.04
CA ALA A 164 -12.10 16.91 18.99
C ALA A 164 -10.97 16.67 17.95
N PRO A 165 -10.54 17.70 17.18
CA PRO A 165 -9.51 17.56 16.14
C PRO A 165 -8.21 16.93 16.65
N ASN A 166 -7.76 17.32 17.84
CA ASN A 166 -6.53 16.80 18.45
C ASN A 166 -6.62 15.30 18.76
N ARG A 167 -7.81 14.79 19.07
CA ARG A 167 -8.05 13.35 19.31
C ARG A 167 -8.11 12.57 18.00
N LEU A 168 -8.72 13.15 16.97
CA LEU A 168 -8.68 12.61 15.61
C LEU A 168 -7.25 12.53 15.07
N GLU A 169 -6.43 13.57 15.28
CA GLU A 169 -5.03 13.56 14.85
C GLU A 169 -4.20 12.43 15.48
N ARG A 170 -4.46 12.13 16.75
CA ARG A 170 -3.76 11.09 17.52
C ARG A 170 -4.40 9.72 17.43
N ALA A 171 -5.57 9.60 16.78
CA ALA A 171 -6.37 8.38 16.74
C ALA A 171 -6.70 7.79 18.14
N GLU A 172 -6.81 8.64 19.15
CA GLU A 172 -7.15 8.29 20.54
C GLU A 172 -8.68 8.29 20.71
N LEU A 173 -9.34 7.28 20.11
CA LEU A 173 -10.80 7.15 20.09
C LEU A 173 -11.27 5.96 20.90
N GLU A 174 -12.45 6.11 21.50
CA GLU A 174 -13.19 5.02 22.12
C GLU A 174 -13.89 4.16 21.04
N ASP A 175 -14.15 2.88 21.34
CA ASP A 175 -14.86 1.98 20.40
C ASP A 175 -16.24 2.53 19.98
N SER A 176 -16.89 3.27 20.89
CA SER A 176 -18.17 3.97 20.66
C SER A 176 -18.07 5.06 19.58
N GLU A 177 -16.88 5.62 19.36
CA GLU A 177 -16.60 6.73 18.45
C GLU A 177 -16.17 6.24 17.05
N LEU A 178 -15.86 4.95 16.89
CA LEU A 178 -15.44 4.37 15.61
C LEU A 178 -16.55 4.36 14.56
N GLN A 179 -17.78 4.02 14.95
CA GLN A 179 -18.94 4.03 14.05
C GLN A 179 -19.29 5.45 13.56
N PRO A 180 -19.41 6.47 14.45
CA PRO A 180 -19.55 7.86 14.04
C PRO A 180 -18.44 8.34 13.10
N LEU A 181 -17.18 7.97 13.39
CA LEU A 181 -16.05 8.32 12.52
C LEU A 181 -16.19 7.70 11.12
N TYR A 182 -16.50 6.41 11.06
CA TYR A 182 -16.72 5.68 9.80
C TYR A 182 -17.81 6.33 8.95
N ASP A 183 -18.97 6.64 9.54
CA ASP A 183 -20.06 7.28 8.82
C ASP A 183 -19.72 8.71 8.39
N GLY A 184 -18.99 9.45 9.23
CA GLY A 184 -18.50 10.80 8.90
C GLY A 184 -17.53 10.81 7.71
N ILE A 185 -16.62 9.84 7.64
CA ILE A 185 -15.67 9.72 6.53
C ILE A 185 -16.42 9.31 5.25
N LYS A 186 -17.36 8.36 5.32
CA LYS A 186 -18.20 7.99 4.17
C LYS A 186 -18.88 9.20 3.54
N ASP A 187 -19.47 10.05 4.38
CA ASP A 187 -20.20 11.23 3.94
C ASP A 187 -19.28 12.30 3.33
N ILE A 188 -18.10 12.54 3.93
CA ILE A 188 -17.10 13.47 3.36
C ILE A 188 -16.60 12.99 1.99
N LEU A 189 -16.42 11.68 1.84
CA LEU A 189 -15.91 11.07 0.62
C LEU A 189 -17.02 10.78 -0.41
N GLY A 190 -18.30 10.87 -0.02
CA GLY A 190 -19.43 10.55 -0.88
C GLY A 190 -19.50 9.09 -1.30
N ILE A 191 -19.09 8.16 -0.42
CA ILE A 191 -19.04 6.71 -0.71
C ILE A 191 -19.91 5.90 0.26
N ASP A 192 -20.56 4.85 -0.27
CA ASP A 192 -21.50 4.03 0.50
C ASP A 192 -20.82 3.11 1.52
N ARG A 193 -19.54 2.81 1.34
CA ARG A 193 -18.81 1.91 2.21
C ARG A 193 -17.31 2.23 2.21
N LEU A 194 -16.74 2.32 3.41
CA LEU A 194 -15.30 2.40 3.58
C LEU A 194 -14.69 1.01 3.61
N PRO A 195 -13.40 0.94 3.26
CA PRO A 195 -12.72 -0.34 3.20
C PRO A 195 -12.15 -0.90 4.47
N ILE A 196 -12.24 -0.14 5.55
CA ILE A 196 -11.75 -0.53 6.86
C ILE A 196 -12.93 -1.12 7.60
N SER A 197 -12.89 -2.40 7.97
CA SER A 197 -13.97 -3.05 8.70
C SER A 197 -14.00 -2.58 10.16
N LEU A 198 -15.19 -2.24 10.65
CA LEU A 198 -15.44 -2.00 12.08
C LEU A 198 -15.67 -3.31 12.83
#